data_AF-A0A8T4DUH9-F1
#
_entry.id   AF-A0A8T4DUH9-F1
#
_cell.length_a   1.000
_cell.length_b   1.000
_cell.length_c   1.000
_cell.angle_alpha   90.00
_cell.angle_beta   90.00
_cell.angle_gamma   90.00
#
_symmetry.space_group_name_H-M   'P 1'
#
loop_
_entity.id
_entity.type
_entity.pdbx_description
1 polymer ?
#
loop_
_entity_poly.entity_id
_entity_poly.type
_entity_poly.pdbx_seq_one_letter_code
_entity_poly.pdbx_strand_id
1 'polypeptide(L)'
;MSKKAKKKEKEQQEEQAYPDKMKWVSTKIVDDVFTDEISLFKPRFEVDYDQFLKRLWDANPEIYQLLKASKDLEAARDSLYSYLEKSERAIFEKENSFHILEKATVREAIRVLKSIIGPINEFRTGFSALEVLWKFAQDKRDDIGTKISVGFLMEFIRYPLKNLW
;
A
#
# COMPACT_ATOMS: atom_id res chain seq x y z
N MET A 1 38.71 41.23 -18.79
CA MET A 1 37.53 40.80 -17.99
C MET A 1 37.23 39.34 -18.29
N SER A 2 36.69 38.64 -17.31
CA SER A 2 37.01 37.25 -16.94
C SER A 2 36.57 36.14 -17.93
N LYS A 3 37.54 35.43 -18.53
CA LYS A 3 37.32 34.10 -19.17
C LYS A 3 36.80 33.04 -18.17
N LYS A 4 36.86 33.31 -16.87
CA LYS A 4 36.32 32.46 -15.79
C LYS A 4 34.79 32.53 -15.66
N ALA A 5 34.14 33.58 -16.17
CA ALA A 5 32.67 33.69 -16.14
C ALA A 5 32.00 32.81 -17.21
N LYS A 6 32.55 32.77 -18.43
CA LYS A 6 32.06 31.89 -19.51
C LYS A 6 32.28 30.39 -19.28
N LYS A 7 33.19 30.02 -18.38
CA LYS A 7 33.40 28.61 -18.00
C LYS A 7 32.33 28.13 -17.02
N LYS A 8 31.88 29.00 -16.11
CA LYS A 8 30.82 28.68 -15.14
C LYS A 8 29.42 28.56 -15.76
N GLU A 9 29.13 29.31 -16.84
CA GLU A 9 27.84 29.19 -17.55
C GLU A 9 27.77 27.93 -18.44
N LYS A 10 28.92 27.42 -18.92
CA LYS A 10 28.97 26.14 -19.65
C LYS A 10 28.90 24.91 -18.73
N GLU A 11 29.47 25.00 -17.53
CA GLU A 11 29.42 23.92 -16.53
C GLU A 11 28.02 23.73 -15.91
N GLN A 12 27.08 24.69 -16.10
CA GLN A 12 25.70 24.58 -15.60
C GLN A 12 24.66 24.16 -16.65
N GLN A 13 25.07 23.85 -17.89
CA GLN A 13 24.14 23.43 -18.95
C GLN A 13 24.38 22.02 -19.50
N GLU A 14 25.37 21.26 -19.01
CA GLU A 14 25.63 19.88 -19.45
C GLU A 14 25.20 18.80 -18.45
N GLU A 15 24.50 19.16 -17.37
CA GLU A 15 23.97 18.19 -16.38
C GLU A 15 22.56 17.69 -16.71
N GLN A 16 22.16 17.78 -17.98
CA GLN A 16 20.97 17.11 -18.54
C GLN A 16 21.38 16.23 -19.74
N ALA A 17 22.39 15.38 -19.53
CA ALA A 17 22.64 14.26 -20.41
C ALA A 17 21.74 13.09 -19.99
N TYR A 18 20.75 12.80 -20.85
CA TYR A 18 19.96 11.56 -20.81
C TYR A 18 20.87 10.36 -20.55
N PRO A 19 20.47 9.39 -19.70
CA PRO A 19 21.37 8.34 -19.27
C PRO A 19 21.87 7.56 -20.47
N ASP A 20 23.20 7.52 -20.55
CA ASP A 20 24.00 6.80 -21.52
C ASP A 20 23.46 5.37 -21.69
N LYS A 21 23.45 4.94 -22.94
CA LYS A 21 22.77 3.74 -23.44
C LYS A 21 22.99 2.59 -22.47
N MET A 22 21.89 2.11 -21.91
CA MET A 22 21.84 1.02 -20.94
C MET A 22 22.64 -0.18 -21.47
N LYS A 23 23.87 -0.37 -20.97
CA LYS A 23 24.76 -1.47 -21.34
C LYS A 23 24.31 -2.71 -20.57
N TRP A 24 23.34 -3.43 -21.12
CA TRP A 24 22.76 -4.61 -20.47
C TRP A 24 23.65 -5.86 -20.53
N VAL A 25 24.61 -5.90 -21.45
CA VAL A 25 25.49 -7.05 -21.65
C VAL A 25 26.87 -6.53 -22.03
N SER A 26 27.90 -6.94 -21.29
CA SER A 26 29.28 -6.81 -21.72
C SER A 26 29.90 -8.18 -21.84
N THR A 27 30.26 -8.57 -23.05
CA THR A 27 30.95 -9.82 -23.30
C THR A 27 32.42 -9.66 -22.93
N LYS A 28 32.92 -10.49 -22.02
CA LYS A 28 34.35 -10.65 -21.75
C LYS A 28 34.80 -12.01 -22.27
N ILE A 29 36.02 -12.05 -22.81
CA ILE A 29 36.67 -13.30 -23.18
C ILE A 29 37.50 -13.73 -21.97
N VAL A 30 37.16 -14.89 -21.41
CA VAL A 30 37.94 -15.57 -20.37
C VAL A 30 38.22 -16.96 -20.89
N ASP A 31 39.50 -17.33 -20.99
CA ASP A 31 39.96 -18.64 -21.47
C ASP A 31 39.35 -19.07 -22.82
N ASP A 32 39.36 -18.17 -23.81
CA ASP A 32 38.80 -18.39 -25.17
C ASP A 32 37.28 -18.72 -25.21
N VAL A 33 36.56 -18.53 -24.11
CA VAL A 33 35.11 -18.69 -24.03
C VAL A 33 34.45 -17.32 -23.84
N PHE A 34 33.49 -17.00 -24.71
CA PHE A 34 32.66 -15.80 -24.56
C PHE A 34 31.72 -15.99 -23.36
N THR A 35 31.90 -15.17 -22.32
CA THR A 35 31.03 -15.16 -21.13
C THR A 35 30.32 -13.81 -21.03
N ASP A 36 28.99 -13.84 -21.00
CA ASP A 36 28.17 -12.64 -20.79
C ASP A 36 27.98 -12.41 -19.28
N GLU A 37 28.58 -11.33 -18.76
CA GLU A 37 28.30 -10.85 -17.40
C GLU A 37 26.99 -10.03 -17.42
N ILE A 38 25.91 -10.60 -16.85
CA ILE A 38 24.68 -9.83 -16.60
C ILE A 38 24.88 -9.02 -15.32
N SER A 39 25.16 -7.72 -15.47
CA SER A 39 25.08 -6.80 -14.34
C SER A 39 23.61 -6.68 -13.89
N LEU A 40 23.25 -7.38 -12.82
CA LEU A 40 21.93 -7.28 -12.17
C LEU A 40 21.77 -5.91 -11.53
N PHE A 41 21.46 -4.90 -12.36
CA PHE A 41 20.93 -3.64 -11.86
C PHE A 41 19.51 -3.94 -11.35
N LYS A 42 19.38 -4.32 -10.07
CA LYS A 42 18.06 -4.38 -9.43
C LYS A 42 17.52 -2.95 -9.45
N PRO A 43 16.46 -2.65 -10.23
CA PRO A 43 15.87 -1.33 -10.19
C PRO A 43 15.47 -1.06 -8.74
N ARG A 44 16.03 -0.01 -8.13
CA ARG A 44 15.48 0.49 -6.87
C ARG A 44 14.16 1.14 -7.21
N PHE A 45 13.08 0.39 -7.07
CA PHE A 45 11.76 0.96 -7.02
C PHE A 45 11.67 1.78 -5.73
N GLU A 46 11.79 3.09 -5.84
CA GLU A 46 11.45 3.98 -4.73
C GLU A 46 9.94 3.92 -4.55
N VAL A 47 9.52 3.34 -3.43
CA VAL A 47 8.11 3.15 -3.13
C VAL A 47 7.64 4.36 -2.32
N ASP A 48 6.79 5.18 -2.93
CA ASP A 48 6.14 6.31 -2.26
C ASP A 48 5.08 5.81 -1.29
N TYR A 49 5.50 5.60 -0.04
CA TYR A 49 4.66 5.04 1.02
C TYR A 49 3.44 5.92 1.30
N ASP A 50 3.61 7.24 1.29
CA ASP A 50 2.55 8.18 1.68
C ASP A 50 1.47 8.24 0.59
N GLN A 51 1.84 8.07 -0.67
CA GLN A 51 0.88 7.86 -1.76
C GLN A 51 0.03 6.61 -1.54
N PHE A 52 0.62 5.48 -1.11
CA PHE A 52 -0.17 4.26 -0.82
C PHE A 52 -1.08 4.45 0.38
N LEU A 53 -0.61 5.12 1.43
CA LEU A 53 -1.44 5.41 2.60
C LEU A 53 -2.61 6.33 2.24
N LYS A 54 -2.37 7.36 1.42
CA LYS A 54 -3.45 8.20 0.89
C LYS A 54 -4.46 7.39 0.08
N ARG A 55 -4.00 6.49 -0.81
CA ARG A 55 -4.88 5.61 -1.60
C ARG A 55 -5.72 4.70 -0.73
N LEU A 56 -5.17 4.18 0.38
CA LEU A 56 -5.92 3.35 1.34
C LEU A 56 -7.14 4.11 1.90
N TRP A 57 -6.95 5.36 2.29
CA TRP A 57 -8.01 6.19 2.86
C TRP A 57 -8.98 6.74 1.82
N ASP A 58 -8.50 7.09 0.62
CA ASP A 58 -9.34 7.49 -0.50
C ASP A 58 -10.31 6.35 -0.91
N ALA A 59 -9.80 5.11 -0.89
CA ALA A 59 -10.56 3.89 -1.15
C ALA A 59 -11.61 3.58 -0.07
N ASN A 60 -11.31 3.86 1.21
CA ASN A 60 -12.13 3.47 2.35
C ASN A 60 -12.33 4.64 3.35
N PRO A 61 -12.98 5.75 2.94
CA PRO A 61 -13.09 6.94 3.78
C PRO A 61 -13.97 6.72 5.01
N GLU A 62 -15.00 5.88 4.92
CA GLU A 62 -15.88 5.57 6.06
C GLU A 62 -15.11 4.84 7.15
N ILE A 63 -14.33 3.82 6.77
CA ILE A 63 -13.42 3.12 7.70
C ILE A 63 -12.41 4.09 8.29
N TYR A 64 -11.80 4.97 7.48
CA TYR A 64 -10.88 5.98 7.99
C TYR A 64 -11.52 6.86 9.07
N GLN A 65 -12.75 7.36 8.84
CA GLN A 65 -13.46 8.18 9.82
C GLN A 65 -13.78 7.40 11.11
N LEU A 66 -14.20 6.13 10.99
CA LEU A 66 -14.48 5.28 12.16
C LEU A 66 -13.22 5.07 13.01
N LEU A 67 -12.10 4.74 12.37
CA LEU A 67 -10.83 4.53 13.06
C LEU A 67 -10.32 5.84 13.69
N LYS A 68 -10.41 6.96 12.99
CA LYS A 68 -10.00 8.28 13.48
C LYS A 68 -10.84 8.76 14.66
N ALA A 69 -12.14 8.47 14.68
CA ALA A 69 -13.04 8.83 15.77
C ALA A 69 -12.88 7.93 17.01
N SER A 70 -12.21 6.78 16.87
CA SER A 70 -12.10 5.77 17.93
C SER A 70 -11.03 6.14 18.96
N LYS A 71 -11.42 6.08 20.24
CA LYS A 71 -10.57 6.49 21.37
C LYS A 71 -9.48 5.47 21.70
N ASP A 72 -9.80 4.19 21.54
CA ASP A 72 -8.93 3.06 21.82
C ASP A 72 -9.17 1.95 20.79
N LEU A 73 -8.34 0.91 20.86
CA LEU A 73 -8.35 -0.20 19.92
C LEU A 73 -9.66 -1.00 19.93
N GLU A 74 -10.25 -1.21 21.10
CA GLU A 74 -11.50 -1.97 21.21
C GLU A 74 -12.70 -1.15 20.70
N ALA A 75 -12.74 0.16 20.98
CA ALA A 75 -13.72 1.05 20.38
C ALA A 75 -13.60 1.07 18.84
N ALA A 76 -12.38 1.03 18.30
CA ALA A 76 -12.15 0.91 16.86
C ALA A 76 -12.67 -0.42 16.32
N ARG A 77 -12.48 -1.51 17.07
CA ARG A 77 -12.95 -2.85 16.71
C ARG A 77 -14.46 -2.92 16.66
N ASP A 78 -15.14 -2.45 17.70
CA ASP A 78 -16.60 -2.45 17.78
C ASP A 78 -17.23 -1.58 16.69
N SER A 79 -16.63 -0.41 16.42
CA SER A 79 -17.07 0.50 15.36
C SER A 79 -16.94 -0.15 13.99
N LEU A 80 -15.81 -0.82 13.73
CA LEU A 80 -15.56 -1.51 12.48
C LEU A 80 -16.46 -2.74 12.31
N TYR A 81 -16.68 -3.54 13.35
CA TYR A 81 -17.63 -4.65 13.29
C TYR A 81 -19.05 -4.18 13.00
N SER A 82 -19.51 -3.14 13.69
CA SER A 82 -20.84 -2.54 13.47
C SER A 82 -21.00 -2.08 12.02
N TYR A 83 -19.96 -1.46 11.47
CA TYR A 83 -19.91 -1.05 10.06
C TYR A 83 -20.00 -2.25 9.11
N LEU A 84 -19.22 -3.30 9.35
CA LEU A 84 -19.19 -4.51 8.52
C LEU A 84 -20.51 -5.28 8.59
N GLU A 85 -21.19 -5.30 9.73
CA GLU A 85 -22.52 -5.93 9.88
C GLU A 85 -23.63 -5.12 9.24
N LYS A 86 -23.56 -3.78 9.29
CA LYS A 86 -24.48 -2.91 8.55
C LYS A 86 -24.31 -3.13 7.04
N SER A 87 -23.07 -3.11 6.60
CA SER A 87 -22.65 -3.40 5.23
C SER A 87 -23.16 -4.77 4.74
N GLU A 88 -22.98 -5.81 5.55
CA GLU A 88 -23.44 -7.17 5.24
C GLU A 88 -24.98 -7.24 5.07
N ARG A 89 -25.73 -6.50 5.89
CA ARG A 89 -27.19 -6.39 5.78
C ARG A 89 -27.64 -5.64 4.53
N ALA A 90 -26.95 -4.56 4.16
CA ALA A 90 -27.27 -3.73 3.00
C ALA A 90 -27.26 -4.52 1.68
N ILE A 91 -26.43 -5.56 1.58
CA ILE A 91 -26.37 -6.46 0.40
C ILE A 91 -27.72 -7.15 0.12
N PHE A 92 -28.54 -7.37 1.16
CA PHE A 92 -29.83 -8.05 1.08
C PHE A 92 -31.03 -7.10 1.06
N GLU A 93 -30.79 -5.79 1.04
CA GLU A 93 -31.85 -4.81 0.86
C GLU A 93 -32.52 -4.98 -0.52
N LYS A 94 -33.81 -4.66 -0.61
CA LYS A 94 -34.60 -4.88 -1.82
C LYS A 94 -34.11 -4.02 -2.99
N GLU A 95 -33.55 -2.86 -2.66
CA GLU A 95 -32.98 -1.90 -3.58
C GLU A 95 -31.60 -2.32 -4.10
N ASN A 96 -30.94 -3.32 -3.50
CA ASN A 96 -29.62 -3.77 -3.92
C ASN A 96 -29.72 -4.71 -5.14
N SER A 97 -29.25 -4.21 -6.29
CA SER A 97 -29.33 -4.86 -7.61
C SER A 97 -28.19 -5.83 -7.93
N PHE A 98 -27.32 -6.14 -6.96
CA PHE A 98 -26.16 -7.00 -7.22
C PHE A 98 -26.55 -8.40 -7.65
N HIS A 99 -25.74 -8.95 -8.55
CA HIS A 99 -25.87 -10.35 -8.91
C HIS A 99 -25.54 -11.24 -7.71
N ILE A 100 -26.16 -12.42 -7.64
CA ILE A 100 -26.00 -13.35 -6.49
C ILE A 100 -24.53 -13.71 -6.21
N LEU A 101 -23.70 -13.79 -7.26
CA LEU A 101 -22.27 -14.06 -7.12
C LEU A 101 -21.51 -12.89 -6.51
N GLU A 102 -21.86 -11.65 -6.85
CA GLU A 102 -21.26 -10.46 -6.26
C GLU A 102 -21.62 -10.39 -4.78
N LYS A 103 -22.89 -10.65 -4.42
CA LYS A 103 -23.34 -10.74 -3.03
C LYS A 103 -22.54 -11.78 -2.23
N ALA A 104 -22.25 -12.93 -2.83
CA ALA A 104 -21.43 -13.98 -2.22
C ALA A 104 -19.97 -13.51 -2.00
N THR A 105 -19.38 -12.84 -3.00
CA THR A 105 -18.02 -12.26 -2.89
C THR A 105 -17.94 -11.22 -1.79
N VAL A 106 -18.92 -10.32 -1.68
CA VAL A 106 -18.93 -9.30 -0.61
C VAL A 106 -18.98 -9.95 0.76
N ARG A 107 -19.87 -10.92 0.95
CA ARG A 107 -19.99 -11.65 2.23
C ARG A 107 -18.71 -12.35 2.61
N GLU A 108 -18.05 -12.98 1.65
CA GLU A 108 -16.76 -13.63 1.91
C GLU A 108 -15.68 -12.61 2.27
N ALA A 109 -15.61 -11.48 1.57
CA ALA A 109 -14.68 -10.40 1.91
C ALA A 109 -14.92 -9.85 3.32
N ILE A 110 -16.18 -9.62 3.71
CA ILE A 110 -16.55 -9.19 5.06
C ILE A 110 -16.14 -10.23 6.10
N ARG A 111 -16.39 -11.53 5.84
CA ARG A 111 -15.98 -12.62 6.73
C ARG A 111 -14.46 -12.68 6.91
N VAL A 112 -13.71 -12.55 5.82
CA VAL A 112 -12.24 -12.52 5.85
C VAL A 112 -11.74 -11.30 6.63
N LEU A 113 -12.31 -10.12 6.40
CA LEU A 113 -11.92 -8.91 7.13
C LEU A 113 -12.22 -9.04 8.63
N LYS A 114 -13.40 -9.54 9.01
CA LYS A 114 -13.74 -9.86 10.42
C LYS A 114 -12.74 -10.83 11.04
N SER A 115 -12.27 -11.81 10.27
CA SER A 115 -11.24 -12.77 10.71
C SER A 115 -9.87 -12.09 10.91
N ILE A 116 -9.45 -11.20 10.00
CA ILE A 116 -8.18 -10.47 10.08
C ILE A 116 -8.13 -9.59 11.34
N ILE A 117 -9.24 -8.91 11.67
CA ILE A 117 -9.37 -8.06 12.87
C ILE A 117 -9.88 -8.83 14.10
N GLY A 118 -9.88 -10.17 14.06
CA GLY A 118 -10.40 -10.99 15.14
C GLY A 118 -9.41 -11.08 16.30
N PRO A 119 -9.78 -10.78 17.56
CA PRO A 119 -8.85 -10.84 18.71
C PRO A 119 -8.11 -12.17 18.84
N ILE A 120 -8.80 -13.28 18.55
CA ILE A 120 -8.21 -14.62 18.60
C ILE A 120 -7.12 -14.83 17.53
N ASN A 121 -7.28 -14.25 16.34
CA ASN A 121 -6.31 -14.39 15.25
C ASN A 121 -5.14 -13.42 15.44
N GLU A 122 -5.40 -12.22 15.95
CA GLU A 122 -4.35 -11.29 16.36
C GLU A 122 -3.49 -11.92 17.47
N PHE A 123 -4.12 -12.55 18.47
CA PHE A 123 -3.42 -13.30 19.52
C PHE A 123 -2.56 -14.44 18.98
N ARG A 124 -3.09 -15.24 18.05
CA ARG A 124 -2.37 -16.38 17.45
C ARG A 124 -1.19 -15.96 16.57
N THR A 125 -1.31 -14.83 15.88
CA THR A 125 -0.28 -14.33 14.95
C THR A 125 0.72 -13.40 15.63
N GLY A 126 0.39 -12.88 16.82
CA GLY A 126 1.18 -11.86 17.51
C GLY A 126 1.18 -10.51 16.79
N PHE A 127 0.24 -10.29 15.86
CA PHE A 127 0.18 -9.09 15.04
C PHE A 127 -1.27 -8.62 14.91
N SER A 128 -1.52 -7.35 15.26
CA SER A 128 -2.83 -6.72 15.11
C SER A 128 -2.86 -5.84 13.87
N ALA A 129 -3.53 -6.31 12.82
CA ALA A 129 -3.77 -5.51 11.63
C ALA A 129 -4.66 -4.29 11.96
N LEU A 130 -5.62 -4.45 12.88
CA LEU A 130 -6.47 -3.36 13.30
C LEU A 130 -5.67 -2.27 14.03
N GLU A 131 -4.76 -2.64 14.93
CA GLU A 131 -3.93 -1.67 15.65
C GLU A 131 -3.09 -0.84 14.67
N VAL A 132 -2.51 -1.47 13.66
CA VAL A 132 -1.75 -0.80 12.61
C VAL A 132 -2.62 0.19 11.83
N LEU A 133 -3.80 -0.25 11.38
CA LEU A 133 -4.75 0.62 10.66
C LEU A 133 -5.23 1.79 11.53
N TRP A 134 -5.53 1.54 12.80
CA TRP A 134 -5.95 2.56 13.76
C TRP A 134 -4.84 3.58 14.02
N LYS A 135 -3.61 3.13 14.26
CA LYS A 135 -2.45 4.02 14.43
C LYS A 135 -2.18 4.86 13.19
N PHE A 136 -2.31 4.29 12.00
CA PHE A 136 -2.22 5.06 10.76
C PHE A 136 -3.33 6.12 10.65
N ALA A 137 -4.56 5.81 11.07
CA ALA A 137 -5.66 6.76 11.02
C ALA A 137 -5.50 7.93 12.03
N GLN A 138 -4.80 7.68 13.13
CA GLN A 138 -4.50 8.65 14.19
C GLN A 138 -3.22 9.47 13.95
N ASP A 139 -2.60 9.33 12.77
CA ASP A 139 -1.30 9.94 12.44
C ASP A 139 -0.16 9.53 13.42
N LYS A 140 -0.31 8.36 14.07
CA LYS A 140 0.62 7.77 15.06
C LYS A 140 1.50 6.69 14.44
N ARG A 141 2.02 6.96 13.25
CA ARG A 141 2.84 5.99 12.49
C ARG A 141 4.10 5.58 13.25
N ASP A 142 4.72 6.52 13.97
CA ASP A 142 5.96 6.28 14.70
C ASP A 142 5.77 5.34 15.91
N ASP A 143 4.53 5.20 16.39
CA ASP A 143 4.16 4.29 17.49
C ASP A 143 4.01 2.82 17.03
N ILE A 144 4.15 2.55 15.72
CA ILE A 144 4.09 1.20 15.17
C ILE A 144 5.47 0.55 15.32
N GLY A 145 5.59 -0.35 16.30
CA GLY A 145 6.85 -1.03 16.63
C GLY A 145 7.40 -1.99 15.56
N THR A 146 6.69 -2.16 14.44
CA THR A 146 7.04 -3.08 13.36
C THR A 146 7.08 -2.37 12.01
N LYS A 147 8.04 -2.74 11.17
CA LYS A 147 8.11 -2.24 9.79
C LYS A 147 6.95 -2.81 8.97
N ILE A 148 6.01 -1.95 8.60
CA ILE A 148 4.89 -2.31 7.72
C ILE A 148 5.34 -2.25 6.26
N SER A 149 5.09 -3.33 5.52
CA SER A 149 5.39 -3.39 4.09
C SER A 149 4.32 -2.67 3.29
N VAL A 150 4.66 -2.19 2.09
CA VAL A 150 3.66 -1.62 1.18
C VAL A 150 2.68 -2.70 0.69
N GLY A 151 3.12 -3.96 0.64
CA GLY A 151 2.24 -5.09 0.37
C GLY A 151 1.06 -5.16 1.35
N PHE A 152 1.31 -4.92 2.64
CA PHE A 152 0.23 -4.84 3.63
C PHE A 152 -0.82 -3.78 3.26
N LEU A 153 -0.40 -2.55 2.93
CA LEU A 153 -1.33 -1.49 2.52
C LEU A 153 -2.11 -1.87 1.25
N MET A 154 -1.44 -2.51 0.29
CA MET A 154 -2.04 -2.92 -0.98
C MET A 154 -3.18 -3.92 -0.80
N GLU A 155 -3.08 -4.83 0.18
CA GLU A 155 -4.17 -5.77 0.49
C GLU A 155 -5.46 -5.03 0.87
N PHE A 156 -5.36 -3.94 1.65
CA PHE A 156 -6.53 -3.15 2.05
C PHE A 156 -6.98 -2.12 1.00
N ILE A 157 -6.12 -1.76 0.05
CA ILE A 157 -6.49 -0.89 -1.10
C ILE A 157 -7.29 -1.66 -2.14
N ARG A 158 -6.94 -2.94 -2.39
CA ARG A 158 -7.50 -3.73 -3.50
C ARG A 158 -8.96 -4.16 -3.27
N TYR A 159 -9.43 -4.15 -2.03
CA TYR A 159 -10.82 -4.41 -1.67
C TYR A 159 -11.52 -3.12 -1.19
N PRO A 160 -11.69 -2.08 -2.04
CA PRO A 160 -12.51 -0.95 -1.67
C PRO A 160 -13.94 -1.45 -1.57
N LEU A 161 -14.47 -1.48 -0.34
CA LEU A 161 -15.88 -1.75 -0.11
C LEU A 161 -16.78 -0.81 -0.91
N LYS A 162 -16.28 0.38 -1.29
CA LYS A 162 -16.95 1.33 -2.19
C LYS A 162 -17.39 0.79 -3.56
N ASN A 163 -16.74 -0.24 -4.10
CA ASN A 163 -17.17 -0.84 -5.38
C ASN A 163 -18.23 -1.93 -5.18
N LEU A 164 -18.73 -2.09 -3.95
CA LEU A 164 -19.72 -3.07 -3.54
C LEU A 164 -21.00 -2.40 -2.97
N TRP A 165 -21.26 -1.14 -3.33
CA TRP A 165 -22.55 -0.47 -3.09
C TRP A 165 -22.96 0.35 -4.31
#